data_AF-D4DNQ1-F1
#
_entry.id   AF-D4DNQ1-F1
#
_cell.length_a   1.000
_cell.length_b   1.000
_cell.length_c   1.000
_cell.angle_alpha   90.00
_cell.angle_beta   90.00
_cell.angle_gamma   90.00
#
_symmetry.space_group_name_H-M   'P 1'
#
loop_
_entity.id
_entity.type
_entity.pdbx_description
1 polymer ?
#
loop_
_entity_poly.entity_id
_entity_poly.type
_entity_poly.pdbx_seq_one_letter_code
_entity_poly.pdbx_strand_id
1 'polypeptide(L)'
;MSYARAHFQSETAHAAAEADSLAELTAYQQLLVRLRADKAINGMEDKAAAKADLLPQYQAWVDGVLSGDTPAQGDKIIPTVLIWQLDCGQLDAALPLAQFAMDNNIETADEFQRDMAELVPEEYAEQIMRGHPASEATLDALTGWVTDKRDDGLHRYNINDNIRAKVLRAVAEQTEERDSTEALRLYRLAQQYNPKIGVKKRIAELEKT
;
A
#
# COMPACT_ATOMS: atom_id res chain seq x y z
N MET A 1 -0.01 23.39 -9.76
CA MET A 1 -0.64 24.23 -8.71
C MET A 1 0.24 25.45 -8.44
N SER A 2 -0.20 26.41 -7.62
CA SER A 2 0.68 27.49 -7.14
C SER A 2 1.56 26.99 -5.98
N TYR A 3 2.84 27.37 -5.97
CA TYR A 3 3.83 26.94 -4.98
C TYR A 3 3.39 27.27 -3.54
N ALA A 4 2.89 28.49 -3.31
CA ALA A 4 2.40 28.93 -2.01
C ALA A 4 1.21 28.08 -1.49
N ARG A 5 0.38 27.53 -2.38
CA ARG A 5 -0.70 26.62 -2.00
C ARG A 5 -0.17 25.25 -1.59
N ALA A 6 0.78 24.70 -2.35
CA ALA A 6 1.39 23.40 -2.04
C ALA A 6 2.16 23.47 -0.71
N HIS A 7 2.96 24.51 -0.50
CA HIS A 7 3.66 24.75 0.76
C HIS A 7 2.67 24.88 1.93
N PHE A 8 1.61 25.69 1.81
CA PHE A 8 0.59 25.81 2.85
C PHE A 8 -0.09 24.47 3.16
N GLN A 9 -0.41 23.67 2.14
CA GLN A 9 -1.01 22.34 2.34
C GLN A 9 -0.07 21.40 3.11
N SER A 10 1.23 21.39 2.79
CA SER A 10 2.22 20.56 3.50
C SER A 10 2.40 20.98 4.96
N GLU A 11 2.56 22.27 5.24
CA GLU A 11 2.67 22.79 6.63
C GLU A 11 1.41 22.46 7.45
N THR A 12 0.21 22.59 6.86
CA THR A 12 -1.04 22.22 7.55
C THR A 12 -1.23 20.73 7.74
N ALA A 13 -0.56 19.88 6.94
CA ALA A 13 -0.58 18.43 7.09
C ALA A 13 0.42 17.99 8.17
N HIS A 14 1.59 18.62 8.23
CA HIS A 14 2.58 18.41 9.30
C HIS A 14 2.00 18.80 10.67
N ALA A 15 1.38 19.98 10.76
CA ALA A 15 0.71 20.45 11.98
C ALA A 15 -0.62 19.72 12.31
N ALA A 16 -1.11 18.83 11.44
CA ALA A 16 -2.40 18.17 11.64
C ALA A 16 -2.39 17.13 12.79
N ALA A 17 -1.22 16.61 13.16
CA ALA A 17 -1.09 15.67 14.27
C ALA A 17 -1.37 16.29 15.66
N GLU A 18 -1.22 17.62 15.80
CA GLU A 18 -1.46 18.36 17.05
C GLU A 18 -2.87 19.01 17.11
N ALA A 19 -3.70 18.85 16.08
CA ALA A 19 -4.99 19.52 15.97
C ALA A 19 -6.16 18.67 16.51
N ASP A 20 -6.96 19.23 17.41
CA ASP A 20 -8.18 18.59 17.98
C ASP A 20 -9.17 18.10 16.90
N SER A 21 -9.17 18.70 15.70
CA SER A 21 -9.89 18.16 14.56
C SER A 21 -9.31 18.58 13.21
N LEU A 22 -8.95 17.59 12.38
CA LEU A 22 -8.72 17.74 10.94
C LEU A 22 -9.83 18.52 10.24
N ALA A 23 -11.09 18.32 10.66
CA ALA A 23 -12.26 18.89 9.99
C ALA A 23 -12.31 20.43 10.06
N GLU A 24 -11.55 21.07 10.96
CA GLU A 24 -11.47 22.53 11.09
C GLU A 24 -10.34 23.14 10.25
N LEU A 25 -9.37 22.32 9.79
CA LEU A 25 -8.27 22.79 8.95
C LEU A 25 -8.76 23.12 7.53
N THR A 26 -8.73 24.40 7.17
CA THR A 26 -9.21 24.91 5.87
C THR A 26 -8.55 24.23 4.66
N ALA A 27 -7.28 23.81 4.78
CA ALA A 27 -6.57 23.07 3.74
C ALA A 27 -7.14 21.65 3.54
N TYR A 28 -7.41 20.93 4.64
CA TYR A 28 -8.01 19.60 4.63
C TYR A 28 -9.46 19.64 4.12
N GLN A 29 -10.26 20.62 4.56
CA GLN A 29 -11.61 20.85 4.04
C GLN A 29 -11.62 20.99 2.51
N GLN A 30 -10.71 21.78 1.94
CA GLN A 30 -10.58 21.95 0.49
C GLN A 30 -10.17 20.64 -0.22
N LEU A 31 -9.30 19.84 0.39
CA LEU A 31 -8.91 18.53 -0.15
C LEU A 31 -10.06 17.51 -0.08
N LEU A 32 -10.87 17.49 0.99
CA LEU A 32 -12.05 16.62 1.08
C LEU A 32 -13.12 16.99 0.05
N VAL A 33 -13.36 18.29 -0.18
CA VAL A 33 -14.29 18.74 -1.24
C VAL A 33 -13.79 18.31 -2.62
N ARG A 34 -12.49 18.42 -2.88
CA ARG A 34 -11.86 17.92 -4.11
C ARG A 34 -12.03 16.41 -4.25
N LEU A 35 -11.66 15.64 -3.23
CA LEU A 35 -11.67 14.18 -3.28
C LEU A 35 -13.08 13.60 -3.52
N ARG A 36 -14.13 14.28 -3.05
CA ARG A 36 -15.52 13.92 -3.35
C ARG A 36 -15.88 14.12 -4.83
N ALA A 37 -15.41 15.19 -5.46
CA ALA A 37 -15.61 15.41 -6.89
C ALA A 37 -14.79 14.41 -7.72
N ASP A 38 -13.52 14.21 -7.36
CA ASP A 38 -12.60 13.29 -8.03
C ASP A 38 -13.09 11.82 -7.93
N LYS A 39 -13.61 11.40 -6.76
CA LYS A 39 -14.27 10.07 -6.60
C LYS A 39 -15.48 9.89 -7.52
N ALA A 40 -16.22 10.95 -7.85
CA ALA A 40 -17.35 10.87 -8.78
C ALA A 40 -16.91 10.73 -10.26
N ILE A 41 -15.76 11.30 -10.63
CA ILE A 41 -15.17 11.16 -11.98
C ILE A 41 -14.66 9.73 -12.22
N ASN A 42 -14.12 9.08 -11.18
CA ASN A 42 -13.59 7.71 -11.22
C ASN A 42 -14.66 6.60 -11.41
N GLY A 43 -15.89 6.95 -11.78
CA GLY A 43 -16.93 6.01 -12.19
C GLY A 43 -16.79 5.45 -13.62
N MET A 44 -16.01 6.13 -14.49
CA MET A 44 -15.87 5.84 -15.93
C MET A 44 -14.97 4.62 -16.23
N GLU A 45 -14.76 4.28 -17.50
CA GLU A 45 -14.13 3.01 -17.90
C GLU A 45 -12.61 2.95 -17.64
N ASP A 46 -11.83 3.99 -17.99
CA ASP A 46 -10.36 4.05 -17.78
C ASP A 46 -9.94 4.55 -16.38
N LYS A 47 -10.34 3.83 -15.33
CA LYS A 47 -10.19 4.25 -13.93
C LYS A 47 -8.74 4.47 -13.48
N ALA A 48 -7.79 3.70 -13.99
CA ALA A 48 -6.38 3.80 -13.58
C ALA A 48 -5.70 5.06 -14.13
N ALA A 49 -5.98 5.44 -15.38
CA ALA A 49 -5.45 6.66 -15.98
C ALA A 49 -6.01 7.91 -15.30
N ALA A 50 -7.33 7.94 -15.05
CA ALA A 50 -7.98 9.04 -14.34
C ALA A 50 -7.39 9.25 -12.93
N LYS A 51 -7.19 8.17 -12.16
CA LYS A 51 -6.53 8.23 -10.85
C LYS A 51 -5.09 8.76 -10.96
N ALA A 52 -4.32 8.35 -11.97
CA ALA A 52 -2.94 8.79 -12.15
C ALA A 52 -2.81 10.30 -12.39
N ASP A 53 -3.70 10.92 -13.18
CA ASP A 53 -3.75 12.37 -13.39
C ASP A 53 -4.20 13.16 -12.13
N LEU A 54 -4.92 12.48 -11.22
CA LEU A 54 -5.43 13.05 -9.97
C LEU A 54 -4.40 12.97 -8.83
N LEU A 55 -3.56 11.93 -8.75
CA LEU A 55 -2.60 11.71 -7.66
C LEU A 55 -1.65 12.91 -7.38
N PRO A 56 -1.03 13.58 -8.37
CA PRO A 56 -0.18 14.76 -8.14
C PRO A 56 -0.89 15.95 -7.47
N GLN A 57 -2.21 15.91 -7.36
CA GLN A 57 -3.04 16.94 -6.74
C GLN A 57 -3.12 16.78 -5.21
N TYR A 58 -2.67 15.64 -4.69
CA TYR A 58 -2.64 15.26 -3.28
C TYR A 58 -1.21 15.14 -2.71
N GLN A 59 -0.17 15.09 -3.55
CA GLN A 59 1.22 14.86 -3.13
C GLN A 59 1.67 15.76 -1.97
N ALA A 60 1.40 17.08 -2.04
CA ALA A 60 1.79 18.01 -0.98
C ALA A 60 1.10 17.77 0.38
N TRP A 61 0.00 17.01 0.43
CA TRP A 61 -0.59 16.53 1.69
C TRP A 61 0.12 15.25 2.17
N VAL A 62 0.42 14.32 1.26
CA VAL A 62 1.20 13.10 1.54
C VAL A 62 2.58 13.45 2.09
N ASP A 63 3.31 14.38 1.45
CA ASP A 63 4.64 14.84 1.88
C ASP A 63 4.61 15.43 3.29
N GLY A 64 3.57 16.22 3.60
CA GLY A 64 3.40 16.85 4.90
C GLY A 64 3.04 15.85 6.01
N VAL A 65 2.14 14.89 5.74
CA VAL A 65 1.84 13.79 6.69
C VAL A 65 3.07 12.91 6.93
N LEU A 66 3.79 12.51 5.88
CA LEU A 66 5.01 11.70 5.97
C LEU A 66 6.18 12.42 6.66
N SER A 67 6.10 13.74 6.86
CA SER A 67 7.09 14.51 7.63
C SER A 67 6.73 14.71 9.11
N GLY A 68 5.50 14.36 9.50
CA GLY A 68 5.00 14.53 10.89
C GLY A 68 5.10 13.27 11.76
N ASP A 69 5.51 12.13 11.20
CA ASP A 69 5.62 10.78 11.82
C ASP A 69 4.36 10.23 12.52
N THR A 70 3.28 11.02 12.65
CA THR A 70 2.06 10.69 13.38
C THR A 70 0.82 10.85 12.48
N PRO A 71 -0.12 9.90 12.44
CA PRO A 71 -1.32 10.00 11.63
C PRO A 71 -2.29 11.04 12.22
N ALA A 72 -2.80 11.95 11.39
CA ALA A 72 -3.88 12.83 11.82
C ALA A 72 -5.21 12.04 11.91
N GLN A 73 -5.89 12.10 13.06
CA GLN A 73 -7.03 11.22 13.34
C GLN A 73 -8.21 11.50 12.38
N GLY A 74 -8.70 10.46 11.73
CA GLY A 74 -9.82 10.55 10.79
C GLY A 74 -9.45 11.10 9.41
N ASP A 75 -8.17 11.09 9.02
CA ASP A 75 -7.75 11.39 7.65
C ASP A 75 -8.41 10.42 6.66
N LYS A 76 -9.11 10.95 5.65
CA LYS A 76 -9.71 10.16 4.53
C LYS A 76 -9.09 10.47 3.17
N ILE A 77 -8.12 11.39 3.11
CA ILE A 77 -7.24 11.64 1.97
C ILE A 77 -6.21 10.50 1.88
N ILE A 78 -5.37 10.34 2.91
CA ILE A 78 -4.26 9.38 2.96
C ILE A 78 -4.69 7.93 2.62
N PRO A 79 -5.70 7.33 3.30
CA PRO A 79 -6.15 5.98 2.96
C PRO A 79 -6.80 5.85 1.57
N THR A 80 -7.29 6.95 0.98
CA THR A 80 -7.76 6.92 -0.43
C THR A 80 -6.58 7.00 -1.40
N VAL A 81 -5.64 7.92 -1.16
CA VAL A 81 -4.50 8.19 -2.04
C VAL A 81 -3.59 6.98 -2.15
N LEU A 82 -3.31 6.29 -1.04
CA LEU A 82 -2.56 5.04 -1.03
C LEU A 82 -3.18 3.99 -1.96
N ILE A 83 -4.48 3.72 -1.80
CA ILE A 83 -5.19 2.75 -2.64
C ILE A 83 -5.20 3.20 -4.11
N TRP A 84 -5.31 4.50 -4.40
CA TRP A 84 -5.19 5.01 -5.78
C TRP A 84 -3.79 4.85 -6.38
N GLN A 85 -2.71 4.97 -5.61
CA GLN A 85 -1.37 4.66 -6.11
C GLN A 85 -1.26 3.18 -6.49
N LEU A 86 -1.81 2.27 -5.68
CA LEU A 86 -1.84 0.84 -5.97
C LEU A 86 -2.76 0.50 -7.16
N ASP A 87 -3.95 1.10 -7.26
CA ASP A 87 -4.85 1.02 -8.43
C ASP A 87 -4.16 1.40 -9.75
N CYS A 88 -3.21 2.35 -9.70
CA CYS A 88 -2.40 2.80 -10.83
C CYS A 88 -1.13 1.95 -11.06
N GLY A 89 -0.87 0.93 -10.23
CA GLY A 89 0.35 0.12 -10.29
C GLY A 89 1.62 0.87 -9.90
N GLN A 90 1.54 1.98 -9.14
CA GLN A 90 2.66 2.81 -8.73
C GLN A 90 3.37 2.24 -7.48
N LEU A 91 3.73 0.96 -7.52
CA LEU A 91 4.08 0.15 -6.34
C LEU A 91 5.24 0.74 -5.52
N ASP A 92 6.33 1.13 -6.18
CA ASP A 92 7.50 1.72 -5.52
C ASP A 92 7.23 3.12 -4.95
N ALA A 93 6.35 3.91 -5.59
CA ALA A 93 5.97 5.24 -5.12
C ALA A 93 4.91 5.20 -3.99
N ALA A 94 4.16 4.11 -3.89
CA ALA A 94 3.23 3.85 -2.79
C ALA A 94 3.95 3.38 -1.52
N LEU A 95 5.16 2.80 -1.62
CA LEU A 95 5.82 2.09 -0.52
C LEU A 95 6.01 2.93 0.76
N PRO A 96 6.45 4.21 0.71
CA PRO A 96 6.59 5.01 1.92
C PRO A 96 5.25 5.25 2.63
N LEU A 97 4.18 5.48 1.86
CA LEU A 97 2.84 5.72 2.39
C LEU A 97 2.18 4.44 2.90
N ALA A 98 2.45 3.31 2.24
CA ALA A 98 2.04 1.98 2.66
C ALA A 98 2.66 1.58 4.00
N GLN A 99 3.99 1.75 4.13
CA GLN A 99 4.73 1.50 5.36
C GLN A 99 4.20 2.36 6.52
N PHE A 100 4.04 3.67 6.28
CA PHE A 100 3.46 4.60 7.25
C PHE A 100 2.04 4.21 7.68
N ALA A 101 1.18 3.81 6.75
CA ALA A 101 -0.20 3.43 7.04
C ALA A 101 -0.32 2.11 7.82
N MET A 102 0.59 1.16 7.59
CA MET A 102 0.64 -0.12 8.30
C MET A 102 1.24 -0.01 9.70
N ASP A 103 2.32 0.75 9.89
CA ASP A 103 2.89 0.97 11.23
C ASP A 103 1.96 1.77 12.15
N ASN A 104 1.21 2.71 11.59
CA ASN A 104 0.29 3.57 12.33
C ASN A 104 -1.17 3.07 12.37
N ASN A 105 -1.46 1.90 11.78
CA ASN A 105 -2.80 1.29 11.74
C ASN A 105 -3.90 2.29 11.31
N ILE A 106 -3.67 3.00 10.19
CA ILE A 106 -4.56 4.05 9.71
C ILE A 106 -5.92 3.46 9.32
N GLU A 107 -7.02 4.11 9.74
CA GLU A 107 -8.36 3.70 9.31
C GLU A 107 -8.49 3.71 7.78
N THR A 108 -8.96 2.60 7.23
CA THR A 108 -9.36 2.47 5.83
C THR A 108 -10.48 3.44 5.44
N ALA A 109 -10.60 3.65 4.12
CA ALA A 109 -11.65 4.44 3.50
C ALA A 109 -12.73 3.56 2.82
N ASP A 110 -12.76 2.27 3.14
CA ASP A 110 -13.77 1.32 2.64
C ASP A 110 -14.95 1.16 3.61
N GLU A 111 -16.09 0.69 3.10
CA GLU A 111 -17.32 0.54 3.89
C GLU A 111 -17.27 -0.68 4.82
N PHE A 112 -16.30 -1.58 4.63
CA PHE A 112 -16.12 -2.80 5.40
C PHE A 112 -15.08 -2.67 6.53
N GLN A 113 -14.40 -1.53 6.63
CA GLN A 113 -13.39 -1.21 7.64
C GLN A 113 -12.31 -2.30 7.77
N ARG A 114 -11.72 -2.70 6.64
CA ARG A 114 -10.59 -3.66 6.65
C ARG A 114 -9.38 -3.08 7.39
N ASP A 115 -8.61 -3.95 8.02
CA ASP A 115 -7.29 -3.61 8.58
C ASP A 115 -6.32 -3.27 7.42
N MET A 116 -5.54 -2.18 7.54
CA MET A 116 -4.49 -1.83 6.57
C MET A 116 -3.45 -2.94 6.44
N ALA A 117 -3.15 -3.65 7.52
CA ALA A 117 -2.26 -4.81 7.52
C ALA A 117 -2.77 -5.95 6.61
N GLU A 118 -4.06 -6.02 6.34
CA GLU A 118 -4.61 -6.96 5.36
C GLU A 118 -4.78 -6.34 3.97
N LEU A 119 -5.40 -5.16 3.90
CA LEU A 119 -5.76 -4.54 2.62
C LEU A 119 -4.52 -4.16 1.79
N VAL A 120 -3.53 -3.52 2.41
CA VAL A 120 -2.38 -2.97 1.67
C VAL A 120 -1.51 -4.09 1.07
N PRO A 121 -1.07 -5.12 1.82
CA PRO A 121 -0.30 -6.22 1.23
C PRO A 121 -1.12 -7.03 0.22
N GLU A 122 -2.43 -7.16 0.41
CA GLU A 122 -3.29 -7.83 -0.56
C GLU A 122 -3.34 -7.11 -1.91
N GLU A 123 -3.51 -5.79 -1.92
CA GLU A 123 -3.52 -5.00 -3.16
C GLU A 123 -2.17 -5.03 -3.86
N TYR A 124 -1.05 -4.89 -3.14
CA TYR A 124 0.29 -5.07 -3.73
C TYR A 124 0.42 -6.43 -4.44
N ALA A 125 -0.03 -7.51 -3.80
CA ALA A 125 0.01 -8.84 -4.41
C ALA A 125 -0.87 -8.94 -5.67
N GLU A 126 -2.04 -8.31 -5.69
CA GLU A 126 -2.89 -8.30 -6.89
C GLU A 126 -2.25 -7.54 -8.06
N GLN A 127 -1.62 -6.39 -7.81
CA GLN A 127 -1.00 -5.58 -8.86
C GLN A 127 0.26 -6.25 -9.42
N ILE A 128 1.07 -6.88 -8.55
CA ILE A 128 2.20 -7.72 -8.95
C ILE A 128 1.72 -8.89 -9.83
N MET A 129 0.63 -9.57 -9.43
CA MET A 129 0.01 -10.65 -10.22
C MET A 129 -0.70 -10.18 -11.50
N ARG A 130 -1.01 -8.88 -11.63
CA ARG A 130 -1.46 -8.23 -12.88
C ARG A 130 -0.29 -7.87 -13.81
N GLY A 131 0.95 -8.03 -13.37
CA GLY A 131 2.16 -7.74 -14.14
C GLY A 131 2.74 -6.34 -13.93
N HIS A 132 2.30 -5.59 -12.91
CA HIS A 132 2.97 -4.35 -12.53
C HIS A 132 4.29 -4.67 -11.83
N PRO A 133 5.45 -4.20 -12.34
CA PRO A 133 6.74 -4.48 -11.72
C PRO A 133 6.88 -3.74 -10.39
N ALA A 134 7.58 -4.35 -9.45
CA ALA A 134 8.08 -3.72 -8.23
C ALA A 134 9.60 -3.80 -8.18
N SER A 135 10.25 -2.81 -7.57
CA SER A 135 11.69 -2.86 -7.30
C SER A 135 12.03 -3.90 -6.22
N GLU A 136 13.29 -4.35 -6.21
CA GLU A 136 13.83 -5.29 -5.23
C GLU A 136 13.57 -4.84 -3.78
N ALA A 137 13.73 -3.54 -3.47
CA ALA A 137 13.45 -2.98 -2.16
C ALA A 137 11.95 -3.06 -1.76
N THR A 138 11.03 -2.94 -2.73
CA THR A 138 9.59 -3.13 -2.51
C THR A 138 9.26 -4.61 -2.30
N LEU A 139 9.87 -5.52 -3.07
CA LEU A 139 9.71 -6.97 -2.91
C LEU A 139 10.24 -7.47 -1.55
N ASP A 140 11.38 -6.93 -1.10
CA ASP A 140 11.94 -7.18 0.23
C ASP A 140 11.01 -6.68 1.35
N ALA A 141 10.51 -5.44 1.24
CA ALA A 141 9.58 -4.87 2.22
C ALA A 141 8.27 -5.67 2.33
N LEU A 142 7.69 -6.05 1.19
CA LEU A 142 6.49 -6.92 1.13
C LEU A 142 6.74 -8.29 1.79
N THR A 143 7.93 -8.87 1.56
CA THR A 143 8.35 -10.12 2.20
C THR A 143 8.50 -9.95 3.71
N GLY A 144 9.12 -8.87 4.17
CA GLY A 144 9.22 -8.51 5.58
C GLY A 144 7.84 -8.42 6.24
N TRP A 145 6.90 -7.66 5.65
CA TRP A 145 5.55 -7.51 6.21
C TRP A 145 4.83 -8.83 6.49
N VAL A 146 4.98 -9.82 5.59
CA VAL A 146 4.29 -11.12 5.72
C VAL A 146 5.09 -12.19 6.45
N THR A 147 6.40 -12.02 6.65
CA THR A 147 7.26 -13.02 7.32
C THR A 147 7.84 -12.58 8.67
N ASP A 148 8.04 -11.28 8.89
CA ASP A 148 8.68 -10.72 10.09
C ASP A 148 7.94 -11.10 11.37
N LYS A 149 8.74 -11.29 12.43
CA LYS A 149 8.28 -11.66 13.76
C LYS A 149 8.93 -10.78 14.82
N ARG A 150 8.20 -10.56 15.90
CA ARG A 150 8.67 -9.89 17.12
C ARG A 150 9.37 -10.90 18.02
N ASP A 151 9.97 -10.43 19.11
CA ASP A 151 10.67 -11.27 20.09
C ASP A 151 9.78 -12.35 20.76
N ASP A 152 8.45 -12.18 20.73
CA ASP A 152 7.46 -13.17 21.20
C ASP A 152 7.16 -14.28 20.18
N GLY A 153 7.78 -14.24 18.98
CA GLY A 153 7.57 -15.21 17.90
C GLY A 153 6.27 -15.03 17.10
N LEU A 154 5.43 -14.05 17.46
CA LEU A 154 4.26 -13.64 16.70
C LEU A 154 4.67 -12.71 15.56
N HIS A 155 3.85 -12.63 14.51
CA HIS A 155 4.13 -11.77 13.36
C HIS A 155 4.03 -10.28 13.71
N ARG A 156 4.85 -9.45 13.04
CA ARG A 156 4.85 -7.98 13.22
C ARG A 156 3.46 -7.39 13.00
N TYR A 157 2.81 -7.76 11.90
CA TYR A 157 1.45 -7.32 11.55
C TYR A 157 0.45 -8.47 11.57
N ASN A 158 -0.83 -8.15 11.83
CA ASN A 158 -1.95 -9.09 11.96
C ASN A 158 -2.56 -9.49 10.60
N ILE A 159 -1.73 -10.05 9.71
CA ILE A 159 -2.12 -10.48 8.36
C ILE A 159 -2.61 -11.94 8.38
N ASN A 160 -3.76 -12.27 7.78
CA ASN A 160 -4.17 -13.67 7.64
C ASN A 160 -3.32 -14.47 6.63
N ASP A 161 -3.25 -15.79 6.84
CA ASP A 161 -2.36 -16.69 6.09
C ASP A 161 -2.67 -16.77 4.57
N ASN A 162 -3.91 -16.49 4.14
CA ASN A 162 -4.22 -16.46 2.70
C ASN A 162 -3.55 -15.26 2.04
N ILE A 163 -3.57 -14.09 2.69
CA ILE A 163 -2.92 -12.88 2.19
C ILE A 163 -1.39 -13.03 2.27
N ARG A 164 -0.85 -13.59 3.36
CA ARG A 164 0.60 -13.93 3.44
C ARG A 164 1.04 -14.82 2.27
N ALA A 165 0.28 -15.87 1.98
CA ALA A 165 0.57 -16.77 0.85
C ALA A 165 0.40 -16.08 -0.52
N LYS A 166 -0.57 -15.16 -0.66
CA LYS A 166 -0.78 -14.35 -1.88
C LYS A 166 0.43 -13.45 -2.16
N VAL A 167 0.89 -12.70 -1.16
CA VAL A 167 2.09 -11.85 -1.24
C VAL A 167 3.34 -12.66 -1.54
N LEU A 168 3.62 -13.72 -0.77
CA LEU A 168 4.81 -14.55 -0.97
C LEU A 168 4.86 -15.21 -2.35
N ARG A 169 3.69 -15.61 -2.88
CA ARG A 169 3.59 -16.10 -4.26
C ARG A 169 3.87 -14.99 -5.26
N ALA A 170 3.24 -13.82 -5.11
CA ALA A 170 3.37 -12.70 -6.03
C ALA A 170 4.83 -12.19 -6.10
N VAL A 171 5.50 -12.05 -4.94
CA VAL A 171 6.92 -11.70 -4.88
C VAL A 171 7.77 -12.75 -5.58
N ALA A 172 7.58 -14.04 -5.27
CA ALA A 172 8.32 -15.12 -5.91
C ALA A 172 8.18 -15.13 -7.45
N GLU A 173 7.00 -14.77 -7.98
CA GLU A 173 6.74 -14.67 -9.42
C GLU A 173 7.57 -13.57 -10.11
N GLN A 174 7.99 -12.51 -9.41
CA GLN A 174 8.91 -11.48 -9.95
C GLN A 174 10.38 -11.71 -9.55
N THR A 175 10.67 -12.37 -8.44
CA THR A 175 12.05 -12.72 -8.04
C THR A 175 12.69 -13.77 -8.96
N GLU A 176 11.89 -14.70 -9.52
CA GLU A 176 12.38 -15.94 -10.13
C GLU A 176 13.37 -15.77 -11.30
N GLU A 177 13.21 -14.74 -12.13
CA GLU A 177 14.13 -14.48 -13.26
C GLU A 177 15.51 -13.97 -12.83
N ARG A 178 15.62 -13.45 -11.59
CA ARG A 178 16.88 -12.98 -10.99
C ARG A 178 17.48 -14.01 -10.04
N ASP A 179 16.66 -14.57 -9.16
CA ASP A 179 17.06 -15.58 -8.18
C ASP A 179 15.99 -16.67 -8.06
N SER A 180 16.23 -17.78 -8.77
CA SER A 180 15.40 -18.99 -8.73
C SER A 180 15.48 -19.74 -7.40
N THR A 181 16.54 -19.55 -6.61
CA THR A 181 16.71 -20.18 -5.29
C THR A 181 15.86 -19.48 -4.25
N GLU A 182 15.86 -18.15 -4.25
CA GLU A 182 15.03 -17.34 -3.36
C GLU A 182 13.54 -17.42 -3.75
N ALA A 183 13.21 -17.38 -5.04
CA ALA A 183 11.84 -17.65 -5.49
C ALA A 183 11.34 -19.04 -5.05
N LEU A 184 12.19 -20.08 -5.12
CA LEU A 184 11.86 -21.41 -4.59
C LEU A 184 11.65 -21.41 -3.06
N ARG A 185 12.42 -20.63 -2.29
CA ARG A 185 12.20 -20.42 -0.84
C ARG A 185 10.84 -19.77 -0.58
N LEU A 186 10.54 -18.68 -1.28
CA LEU A 186 9.30 -17.91 -1.14
C LEU A 186 8.07 -18.73 -1.55
N TYR A 187 8.10 -19.45 -2.67
CA TYR A 187 7.01 -20.36 -3.07
C TYR A 187 6.76 -21.47 -2.04
N ARG A 188 7.83 -22.06 -1.48
CA ARG A 188 7.70 -23.08 -0.41
C ARG A 188 7.07 -22.48 0.84
N LEU A 189 7.41 -21.25 1.21
CA LEU A 189 6.82 -20.54 2.36
C LEU A 189 5.35 -20.17 2.10
N ALA A 190 5.01 -19.70 0.88
CA ALA A 190 3.62 -19.47 0.47
C ALA A 190 2.76 -20.75 0.59
N GLN A 191 3.33 -21.91 0.25
CA GLN A 191 2.65 -23.21 0.40
C GLN A 191 2.45 -23.62 1.87
N GLN A 192 3.34 -23.21 2.79
CA GLN A 192 3.17 -23.48 4.22
C GLN A 192 1.98 -22.72 4.81
N TYR A 193 1.87 -21.42 4.48
CA TYR A 193 0.72 -20.60 4.87
C TYR A 193 -0.59 -21.05 4.19
N ASN A 194 -0.54 -21.40 2.89
CA ASN A 194 -1.72 -21.90 2.18
C ASN A 194 -1.36 -23.06 1.20
N PRO A 195 -1.61 -24.32 1.60
CA PRO A 195 -1.36 -25.51 0.76
C PRO A 195 -2.18 -25.59 -0.55
N LYS A 196 -3.10 -24.64 -0.79
CA LYS A 196 -3.94 -24.50 -2.00
C LYS A 196 -3.54 -23.31 -2.90
N ILE A 197 -2.52 -22.52 -2.56
CA ILE A 197 -2.13 -21.27 -3.29
C ILE A 197 -1.64 -21.46 -4.76
N GLY A 198 -1.56 -22.71 -5.24
CA GLY A 198 -1.31 -23.06 -6.65
C GLY A 198 0.14 -23.39 -7.02
N VAL A 199 1.10 -22.96 -6.21
CA VAL A 199 2.56 -22.98 -6.50
C VAL A 199 3.21 -24.37 -6.61
N LYS A 200 2.49 -25.46 -6.34
CA LYS A 200 3.01 -26.84 -6.30
C LYS A 200 3.73 -27.27 -7.59
N LYS A 201 3.21 -26.86 -8.75
CA LYS A 201 3.83 -27.16 -10.05
C LYS A 201 5.17 -26.45 -10.21
N ARG A 202 5.26 -25.17 -9.83
CA ARG A 202 6.45 -24.32 -10.04
C ARG A 202 7.60 -24.71 -9.11
N ILE A 203 7.30 -25.05 -7.86
CA ILE A 203 8.26 -25.65 -6.92
C ILE A 203 8.90 -26.89 -7.54
N ALA A 204 8.08 -27.81 -8.06
CA ALA A 204 8.55 -29.04 -8.70
C ALA A 204 9.16 -28.83 -10.11
N GLU A 205 9.24 -27.60 -10.61
CA GLU A 205 10.00 -27.22 -11.82
C GLU A 205 11.36 -26.64 -11.42
N LEU A 206 11.38 -25.72 -10.45
CA LEU A 206 12.61 -25.14 -9.89
C LEU A 206 13.48 -26.18 -9.16
N GLU A 207 12.89 -27.18 -8.50
CA GLU A 207 13.61 -28.29 -7.84
C GLU A 207 14.38 -29.23 -8.80
N LYS A 208 14.34 -28.97 -10.12
CA LYS A 208 15.04 -29.73 -11.16
C LYS A 208 16.10 -28.92 -11.91
N THR A 209 16.34 -27.68 -11.50
CA THR A 209 17.30 -26.75 -12.09
C THR A 209 18.63 -26.81 -11.34
#